data_AF-A0A2S9FLE4-F1
#
_entry.id   AF-A0A2S9FLE4-F1
#
_cell.length_a   1.000
_cell.length_b   1.000
_cell.length_c   1.000
_cell.angle_alpha   90.00
_cell.angle_beta   90.00
_cell.angle_gamma   90.00
#
_symmetry.space_group_name_H-M   'P 1'
#
loop_
_entity.id
_entity.type
_entity.pdbx_description
1 polymer ?
#
loop_
_entity_poly.entity_id
_entity_poly.type
_entity_poly.pdbx_seq_one_letter_code
_entity_poly.pdbx_strand_id
1 'polypeptide(L)'
;FGQEGADRPLTVVDWQTVTWGPAFTDVAYFLGCALPIEQRRDHYDTLLAAYHEALGPTSGVTYEDVREGIRHQSFFGVLMSIVSPMLVERTERGDTMFMAMIARHCQHVLDTGALEVLPAPTVPEPLQPNAEDEGRHAPTDEPLWSESWYFDFVDPA
;
A
#
# COMPACT_ATOMS: atom_id res chain seq x y z
N PHE A 1 12.29 4.70 -26.12
CA PHE A 1 11.40 5.66 -25.45
C PHE A 1 12.19 6.38 -24.37
N GLY A 2 11.83 7.61 -24.02
CA GLY A 2 12.44 8.32 -22.89
C GLY A 2 13.84 8.93 -23.11
N GLN A 3 14.28 9.09 -24.36
CA GLN A 3 15.44 9.92 -24.72
C GLN A 3 14.97 11.22 -25.37
N GLU A 4 15.80 12.26 -25.28
CA GLU A 4 15.55 13.52 -25.97
C GLU A 4 15.41 13.29 -27.48
N GLY A 5 14.32 13.79 -28.08
CA GLY A 5 13.98 13.57 -29.48
C GLY A 5 13.29 12.24 -29.81
N ALA A 6 12.92 11.42 -28.82
CA ALA A 6 12.15 10.20 -29.08
C ALA A 6 10.69 10.51 -29.47
N ASP A 7 10.16 9.80 -30.47
CA ASP A 7 8.75 9.88 -30.90
C ASP A 7 7.74 9.64 -29.76
N ARG A 8 8.16 8.91 -28.73
CA ARG A 8 7.37 8.64 -27.52
C ARG A 8 8.12 9.19 -26.30
N PRO A 9 7.73 10.37 -25.78
CA PRO A 9 8.41 11.02 -24.66
C PRO A 9 8.23 10.24 -23.34
N LEU A 10 7.13 9.50 -23.20
CA LEU A 10 6.84 8.61 -22.07
C LEU A 10 6.37 7.25 -22.58
N THR A 11 6.75 6.18 -21.90
CA THR A 11 6.20 4.84 -22.12
C THR A 11 6.05 4.17 -20.78
N VAL A 12 4.81 3.78 -20.47
CA VAL A 12 4.47 3.01 -19.27
C VAL A 12 4.53 1.53 -19.63
N VAL A 13 5.22 0.76 -18.82
CA VAL A 13 5.39 -0.70 -18.96
C VAL A 13 4.91 -1.38 -17.68
N ASP A 14 4.90 -2.71 -17.67
CA ASP A 14 4.59 -3.50 -16.46
C ASP A 14 3.14 -3.32 -15.93
N TRP A 15 2.19 -3.01 -16.82
CA TRP A 15 0.79 -2.73 -16.47
C TRP A 15 -0.09 -3.97 -16.27
N GLN A 16 0.46 -5.19 -16.32
CA GLN A 16 -0.31 -6.43 -16.23
C GLN A 16 -1.03 -6.63 -14.88
N THR A 17 -0.72 -5.84 -13.86
CA THR A 17 -1.36 -5.85 -12.54
C THR A 17 -2.47 -4.79 -12.39
N VAL A 18 -2.94 -4.20 -13.50
CA VAL A 18 -4.01 -3.20 -13.48
C VAL A 18 -5.25 -3.73 -12.76
N THR A 19 -5.79 -2.90 -11.87
CA THR A 19 -6.97 -3.22 -11.08
C THR A 19 -7.87 -1.99 -10.94
N TRP A 20 -9.13 -2.23 -10.58
CA TRP A 20 -10.05 -1.16 -10.19
C TRP A 20 -9.80 -0.81 -8.72
N GLY A 21 -9.56 0.48 -8.45
CA GLY A 21 -9.24 0.97 -7.11
C GLY A 21 -9.39 2.48 -6.99
N PRO A 22 -8.94 3.06 -5.86
CA PRO A 22 -8.97 4.51 -5.65
C PRO A 22 -8.20 5.26 -6.75
N ALA A 23 -8.78 6.36 -7.25
CA ALA A 23 -8.25 7.09 -8.40
C ALA A 23 -6.82 7.64 -8.19
N PHE A 24 -6.42 7.86 -6.94
CA PHE A 24 -5.16 8.52 -6.59
C PHE A 24 -4.03 7.55 -6.20
N THR A 25 -4.26 6.22 -6.29
CA THR A 25 -3.27 5.22 -5.89
C THR A 25 -1.97 5.34 -6.70
N ASP A 26 -2.06 5.49 -8.02
CA ASP A 26 -0.88 5.56 -8.89
C ASP A 26 -0.03 6.81 -8.63
N VAL A 27 -0.66 7.97 -8.47
CA VAL A 27 0.05 9.23 -8.17
C VAL A 27 0.66 9.19 -6.77
N ALA A 28 -0.04 8.63 -5.77
CA ALA A 28 0.51 8.45 -4.43
C ALA A 28 1.73 7.51 -4.44
N TYR A 29 1.63 6.41 -5.18
CA TYR A 29 2.72 5.45 -5.33
C TYR A 29 3.93 6.07 -6.04
N PHE A 30 3.70 6.81 -7.13
CA PHE A 30 4.75 7.54 -7.84
C PHE A 30 5.46 8.54 -6.93
N LEU A 31 4.73 9.45 -6.26
CA LEU A 31 5.30 10.45 -5.36
C LEU A 31 6.03 9.82 -4.18
N GLY A 32 5.55 8.68 -3.69
CA GLY A 32 6.13 7.99 -2.54
C GLY A 32 7.50 7.35 -2.81
N CYS A 33 7.85 7.05 -4.07
CA CYS A 33 9.08 6.32 -4.41
C CYS A 33 9.98 7.01 -5.44
N ALA A 34 9.39 7.64 -6.46
CA ALA A 34 10.11 8.00 -7.69
C ALA A 34 11.16 9.11 -7.49
N LEU A 35 11.05 9.90 -6.43
CA LEU A 35 11.93 11.03 -6.14
C LEU A 35 12.71 10.84 -4.84
N PRO A 36 13.94 11.37 -4.74
CA PRO A 36 14.58 11.60 -3.45
C PRO A 36 13.69 12.44 -2.52
N ILE A 37 13.74 12.17 -1.22
CA ILE A 37 12.85 12.78 -0.21
C ILE A 37 12.88 14.31 -0.28
N GLU A 38 14.06 14.91 -0.30
CA GLU A 38 14.20 16.37 -0.32
C GLU A 38 13.63 16.99 -1.61
N GLN A 39 13.92 16.39 -2.78
CA GLN A 39 13.33 16.85 -4.04
C GLN A 39 11.81 16.74 -4.05
N ARG A 40 11.26 15.66 -3.48
CA ARG A 40 9.81 15.50 -3.33
C ARG A 40 9.24 16.63 -2.47
N ARG A 41 9.88 16.97 -1.35
CA ARG A 41 9.42 18.04 -0.44
C ARG A 41 9.47 19.40 -1.12
N ASP A 42 10.57 19.73 -1.79
CA ASP A 42 10.77 21.01 -2.48
C ASP A 42 9.75 21.25 -3.60
N HIS A 43 9.24 20.17 -4.21
CA HIS A 43 8.34 20.24 -5.36
C HIS A 43 6.93 19.70 -5.09
N TYR A 44 6.60 19.35 -3.85
CA TYR A 44 5.39 18.58 -3.56
C TYR A 44 4.12 19.28 -4.05
N ASP A 45 3.90 20.51 -3.59
CA ASP A 45 2.68 21.25 -3.94
C ASP A 45 2.62 21.57 -5.44
N THR A 46 3.77 21.80 -6.09
CA THR A 46 3.88 22.00 -7.55
C THR A 46 3.47 20.74 -8.32
N LEU A 47 3.91 19.56 -7.87
CA LEU A 47 3.55 18.28 -8.50
C LEU A 47 2.05 17.99 -8.35
N LEU A 48 1.50 18.25 -7.16
CA LEU A 48 0.06 18.13 -6.90
C LEU A 48 -0.75 19.09 -7.78
N ALA A 49 -0.29 20.33 -7.92
CA ALA A 49 -0.95 21.33 -8.76
C ALA A 49 -0.92 20.94 -10.24
N ALA A 50 0.24 20.48 -10.73
CA ALA A 50 0.37 19.99 -12.10
C ALA A 50 -0.51 18.76 -12.38
N TYR A 51 -0.62 17.85 -11.42
CA TYR A 51 -1.52 16.69 -11.54
C TYR A 51 -2.98 17.14 -11.58
N HIS A 52 -3.40 18.03 -10.68
CA HIS A 52 -4.76 18.57 -10.66
C HIS A 52 -5.11 19.34 -11.95
N GLU A 53 -4.20 20.17 -12.44
CA GLU A 53 -4.38 20.89 -13.71
C GLU A 53 -4.53 19.90 -14.88
N ALA A 54 -3.73 18.84 -14.90
CA ALA A 54 -3.80 17.80 -15.94
C ALA A 54 -5.10 16.97 -15.92
N LEU A 55 -5.75 16.82 -14.76
CA LEU A 55 -7.10 16.22 -14.69
C LEU A 55 -8.14 17.07 -15.45
N GLY A 56 -7.88 18.37 -15.57
CA GLY A 56 -8.72 19.31 -16.29
C GLY A 56 -10.00 19.70 -15.54
N PRO A 57 -10.67 20.77 -16.00
CA PRO A 57 -11.81 21.37 -15.30
C PRO A 57 -13.06 20.49 -15.27
N THR A 58 -13.14 19.48 -16.15
CA THR A 58 -14.30 18.57 -16.26
C THR A 58 -14.22 17.37 -15.33
N SER A 59 -13.10 17.16 -14.63
CA SER A 59 -12.92 16.02 -13.72
C SER A 59 -13.85 16.05 -12.52
N GLY A 60 -14.29 17.24 -12.09
CA GLY A 60 -15.05 17.43 -10.85
C GLY A 60 -14.22 17.24 -9.58
N VAL A 61 -12.91 17.00 -9.72
CA VAL A 61 -11.98 16.78 -8.61
C VAL A 61 -11.38 18.12 -8.21
N THR A 62 -11.42 18.45 -6.92
CA THR A 62 -10.77 19.64 -6.38
C THR A 62 -9.30 19.36 -6.05
N TYR A 63 -8.50 20.42 -5.88
CA TYR A 63 -7.11 20.27 -5.44
C TYR A 63 -7.03 19.58 -4.06
N GLU A 64 -8.00 19.85 -3.18
CA GLU A 64 -8.04 19.22 -1.86
C GLU A 64 -8.37 17.73 -1.95
N ASP A 65 -9.26 17.32 -2.87
CA ASP A 65 -9.55 15.91 -3.13
C ASP A 65 -8.28 15.16 -3.60
N VAL A 66 -7.45 15.80 -4.42
CA VAL A 66 -6.14 15.24 -4.82
C VAL A 66 -5.23 15.08 -3.61
N ARG A 67 -5.10 16.13 -2.79
CA ARG A 67 -4.22 16.13 -1.63
C ARG A 67 -4.63 15.05 -0.62
N GLU A 68 -5.90 15.01 -0.27
CA GLU A 68 -6.45 14.06 0.70
C GLU A 68 -6.50 12.64 0.13
N GLY A 69 -6.80 12.50 -1.17
CA GLY A 69 -6.73 11.23 -1.88
C GLY A 69 -5.31 10.63 -1.87
N ILE A 70 -4.29 11.44 -2.17
CA ILE A 70 -2.89 11.02 -2.10
C ILE A 70 -2.50 10.64 -0.67
N ARG A 71 -2.91 11.43 0.32
CA ARG A 71 -2.68 11.15 1.74
C ARG A 71 -3.21 9.77 2.13
N HIS A 72 -4.47 9.48 1.81
CA HIS A 72 -5.09 8.17 2.06
C HIS A 72 -4.36 7.02 1.37
N GLN A 73 -3.92 7.21 0.12
CA GLN A 73 -3.31 6.15 -0.67
C GLN A 73 -1.80 5.98 -0.44
N SER A 74 -1.15 6.85 0.34
CA SER A 74 0.30 6.81 0.61
C SER A 74 0.77 5.49 1.26
N PHE A 75 -0.09 4.82 2.03
CA PHE A 75 0.19 3.53 2.67
C PHE A 75 0.40 2.38 1.69
N PHE A 76 -0.22 2.44 0.51
CA PHE A 76 -0.15 1.36 -0.47
C PHE A 76 1.29 1.06 -0.90
N GLY A 77 2.11 2.11 -1.07
CA GLY A 77 3.52 1.95 -1.41
C GLY A 77 4.36 1.28 -0.31
N VAL A 78 4.03 1.51 0.97
CA VAL A 78 4.68 0.82 2.10
C VAL A 78 4.39 -0.68 2.02
N LEU A 79 3.13 -1.06 1.81
CA LEU A 79 2.73 -2.47 1.66
C LEU A 79 3.46 -3.13 0.48
N MET A 80 3.46 -2.48 -0.68
CA MET A 80 4.13 -3.01 -1.87
C MET A 80 5.64 -3.14 -1.67
N SER A 81 6.27 -2.23 -0.92
CA SER A 81 7.70 -2.34 -0.60
C SER A 81 8.06 -3.56 0.26
N ILE A 82 7.08 -4.17 0.92
CA ILE A 82 7.24 -5.38 1.75
C ILE A 82 6.87 -6.63 0.94
N VAL A 83 5.74 -6.60 0.23
CA VAL A 83 5.22 -7.77 -0.50
C VAL A 83 6.06 -8.06 -1.75
N SER A 84 6.47 -7.05 -2.50
CA SER A 84 7.26 -7.23 -3.73
C SER A 84 8.58 -7.98 -3.53
N PRO A 85 9.45 -7.65 -2.54
CA PRO A 85 10.71 -8.38 -2.33
C PRO A 85 10.50 -9.85 -1.92
N MET A 86 9.34 -10.22 -1.37
CA MET A 86 9.03 -11.61 -1.01
C MET A 86 8.75 -12.49 -2.25
N LEU A 87 8.47 -11.88 -3.40
CA LEU A 87 8.04 -12.57 -4.63
C LEU A 87 9.11 -12.60 -5.73
N VAL A 88 10.26 -11.95 -5.50
CA VAL A 88 11.34 -11.83 -6.49
C VAL A 88 12.62 -12.45 -5.96
N GLU A 89 13.54 -12.78 -6.87
CA GLU A 89 14.86 -13.29 -6.51
C GLU A 89 15.65 -12.23 -5.73
N ARG A 90 16.24 -12.66 -4.61
CA ARG A 90 17.02 -11.79 -3.74
C ARG A 90 18.38 -11.48 -4.38
N THR A 91 18.71 -10.19 -4.49
CA THR A 91 20.01 -9.70 -4.97
C THR A 91 20.44 -8.48 -4.16
N GLU A 92 21.73 -8.20 -4.07
CA GLU A 92 22.25 -7.03 -3.32
C GLU A 92 21.72 -5.70 -3.88
N ARG A 93 21.65 -5.59 -5.21
CA ARG A 93 21.03 -4.44 -5.89
C ARG A 93 19.54 -4.33 -5.58
N GLY A 94 18.82 -5.46 -5.60
CA GLY A 94 17.40 -5.53 -5.25
C GLY A 94 17.14 -5.09 -3.81
N ASP A 95 17.92 -5.62 -2.86
CA ASP A 95 17.84 -5.26 -1.44
C ASP A 95 18.05 -3.74 -1.26
N THR A 96 19.06 -3.16 -1.93
CA THR A 96 19.30 -1.71 -1.89
C THR A 96 18.11 -0.91 -2.43
N MET A 97 17.54 -1.35 -3.55
CA MET A 97 16.37 -0.71 -4.16
C MET A 97 15.15 -0.76 -3.23
N PHE A 98 14.82 -1.94 -2.67
CA PHE A 98 13.66 -2.09 -1.79
C PHE A 98 13.84 -1.36 -0.46
N MET A 99 15.04 -1.32 0.10
CA MET A 99 15.33 -0.53 1.30
C MET A 99 15.16 0.98 1.04
N ALA A 100 15.57 1.47 -0.13
CA ALA A 100 15.31 2.86 -0.52
C ALA A 100 13.80 3.11 -0.72
N MET A 101 13.10 2.17 -1.36
CA MET A 101 11.67 2.26 -1.63
C MET A 101 10.85 2.33 -0.34
N ILE A 102 11.08 1.43 0.61
CA ILE A 102 10.36 1.44 1.89
C ILE A 102 10.65 2.69 2.71
N ALA A 103 11.91 3.15 2.75
CA ALA A 103 12.27 4.39 3.45
C ALA A 103 11.54 5.61 2.87
N ARG A 104 11.48 5.73 1.53
CA ARG A 104 10.82 6.86 0.87
C ARG A 104 9.30 6.85 1.04
N HIS A 105 8.66 5.68 0.97
CA HIS A 105 7.22 5.56 1.20
C HIS A 105 6.84 5.82 2.66
N CYS A 106 7.59 5.29 3.63
CA CYS A 106 7.38 5.60 5.03
C CYS A 106 7.52 7.11 5.29
N GLN A 107 8.53 7.76 4.71
CA GLN A 107 8.66 9.21 4.84
C GLN A 107 7.51 9.96 4.15
N HIS A 108 6.94 9.44 3.07
CA HIS A 108 5.79 10.05 2.39
C HIS A 108 4.54 10.02 3.28
N VAL A 109 4.30 8.89 3.95
CA VAL A 109 3.22 8.74 4.96
C VAL A 109 3.39 9.77 6.08
N LEU A 110 4.62 9.99 6.56
CA LEU A 110 4.91 10.98 7.59
C LEU A 110 4.73 12.41 7.08
N ASP A 111 5.29 12.75 5.92
CA ASP A 111 5.25 14.09 5.33
C ASP A 111 3.81 14.54 5.00
N THR A 112 2.93 13.60 4.66
CA THR A 112 1.51 13.86 4.38
C THR A 112 0.62 13.83 5.63
N GLY A 113 1.18 13.49 6.80
CA GLY A 113 0.40 13.31 8.03
C GLY A 113 -0.62 12.17 7.94
N ALA A 114 -0.42 11.19 7.06
CA ALA A 114 -1.42 10.15 6.79
C ALA A 114 -1.73 9.27 8.01
N LEU A 115 -0.82 9.21 9.00
CA LEU A 115 -1.07 8.51 10.27
C LEU A 115 -2.26 9.09 11.05
N GLU A 116 -2.55 10.38 10.92
CA GLU A 116 -3.67 11.03 11.62
C GLU A 116 -5.05 10.58 11.09
N VAL A 117 -5.07 9.96 9.90
CA VAL A 117 -6.29 9.41 9.28
C VAL A 117 -6.63 8.03 9.86
N LEU A 118 -5.65 7.35 10.45
CA LEU A 118 -5.85 6.03 11.03
C LEU A 118 -6.73 6.12 12.29
N PRO A 119 -7.59 5.11 12.53
CA PRO A 119 -8.30 5.03 13.80
C PRO A 119 -7.30 4.91 14.95
N ALA A 120 -7.75 5.28 16.15
CA ALA A 120 -6.95 5.09 17.35
C ALA A 120 -6.49 3.62 17.45
N PRO A 121 -5.20 3.36 17.70
CA PRO A 121 -4.68 2.00 17.76
C PRO A 121 -5.39 1.24 18.88
N THR A 122 -6.04 0.14 18.51
CA THR A 122 -6.62 -0.81 19.45
C THR A 122 -5.68 -1.99 19.58
N VAL A 123 -5.44 -2.46 20.81
CA VAL A 123 -4.84 -3.78 21.02
C VAL A 123 -5.96 -4.79 20.80
N PRO A 124 -5.94 -5.60 19.71
CA PRO A 124 -6.93 -6.64 19.56
C PRO A 124 -6.77 -7.62 20.74
N GLU A 125 -7.87 -8.01 21.35
CA GLU A 125 -7.86 -9.12 22.28
C GLU A 125 -7.42 -10.36 21.50
N PRO A 126 -6.33 -11.05 21.93
CA PRO A 126 -5.94 -12.30 21.30
C PRO A 126 -7.15 -13.23 21.28
N LEU A 127 -7.37 -13.93 20.16
CA LEU A 127 -8.36 -15.00 20.14
C LEU A 127 -8.00 -15.99 21.26
N GLN A 128 -8.90 -16.12 22.23
CA GLN A 128 -8.79 -17.13 23.27
C GLN A 128 -9.75 -18.27 22.92
N PRO A 129 -9.34 -19.53 23.09
CA PRO A 129 -10.28 -20.64 23.03
C PRO A 129 -11.38 -20.39 24.06
N ASN A 130 -12.65 -20.38 23.65
CA ASN A 130 -13.74 -20.42 24.60
C ASN A 130 -13.89 -21.86 25.10
N ALA A 131 -14.43 -22.02 26.31
CA ALA A 131 -14.72 -23.36 26.85
C ALA A 131 -15.67 -24.18 25.94
N GLU A 132 -16.45 -23.51 25.10
CA GLU A 132 -17.34 -24.13 24.11
C GLU A 132 -16.57 -24.66 22.87
N ASP A 133 -15.38 -24.11 22.58
CA ASP A 133 -14.53 -24.47 21.45
C ASP A 133 -13.68 -25.74 21.72
N GLU A 134 -13.60 -26.18 22.98
CA GLU A 134 -12.89 -27.39 23.44
C GLU A 134 -13.62 -28.71 23.07
N GLY A 135 -14.84 -28.59 22.53
CA GLY A 135 -15.74 -29.70 22.28
C GLY A 135 -16.15 -29.84 20.82
N ARG A 136 -16.85 -30.93 20.53
CA ARG A 136 -17.38 -31.18 19.20
C ARG A 136 -18.57 -30.27 18.96
N HIS A 137 -18.51 -29.48 17.90
CA HIS A 137 -19.60 -28.61 17.48
C HIS A 137 -20.67 -29.41 16.74
N ALA A 138 -21.93 -29.01 16.90
CA ALA A 138 -23.01 -29.54 16.08
C ALA A 138 -22.81 -29.11 14.63
N PRO A 139 -22.90 -30.03 13.64
CA PRO A 139 -22.87 -29.65 12.23
C PRO A 139 -23.96 -28.63 11.91
N THR A 140 -23.59 -27.57 11.19
CA THR A 140 -24.55 -26.58 10.69
C THR A 140 -24.97 -26.92 9.27
N ASP A 141 -26.02 -26.27 8.75
CA ASP A 141 -26.49 -26.46 7.37
C ASP A 141 -25.59 -25.76 6.33
N GLU A 142 -24.41 -25.27 6.74
CA GLU A 142 -23.46 -24.63 5.83
C GLU A 142 -22.90 -25.65 4.82
N PRO A 143 -22.93 -25.35 3.50
CA PRO A 143 -22.53 -26.29 2.46
C PRO A 143 -21.09 -26.82 2.56
N LEU A 144 -20.24 -26.11 3.30
CA LEU A 144 -18.81 -26.40 3.50
C LEU A 144 -18.47 -26.56 4.98
N TRP A 145 -19.45 -26.93 5.83
CA TRP A 145 -19.16 -27.17 7.24
C TRP A 145 -18.07 -28.24 7.39
N SER A 146 -17.00 -27.88 8.09
CA SER A 146 -15.86 -28.74 8.38
C SER A 146 -15.28 -28.31 9.73
N GLU A 147 -15.02 -29.28 10.61
CA GLU A 147 -14.43 -29.04 11.92
C GLU A 147 -12.96 -29.50 11.90
N SER A 148 -12.05 -28.58 12.24
CA SER A 148 -10.61 -28.87 12.37
C SER A 148 -10.22 -28.84 13.84
N TRP A 149 -9.61 -29.92 14.32
CA TRP A 149 -9.19 -30.05 15.71
C TRP A 149 -7.71 -29.70 15.87
N TYR A 150 -7.42 -28.71 16.70
CA TYR A 150 -6.07 -28.42 17.15
C TYR A 150 -5.89 -29.02 18.55
N PHE A 151 -4.99 -29.99 18.68
CA PHE A 151 -4.56 -30.51 19.98
C PHE A 151 -3.22 -29.88 20.32
N ASP A 152 -3.22 -28.96 21.28
CA ASP A 152 -1.97 -28.49 21.88
C ASP A 152 -1.44 -29.57 22.83
N PHE A 153 -0.38 -30.26 22.42
CA PHE A 153 0.35 -31.15 23.32
C PHE A 153 1.32 -30.32 24.15
N VAL A 154 0.99 -30.13 25.43
CA VAL A 154 1.95 -29.65 26.42
C VAL A 154 2.74 -30.86 26.93
N ASP A 155 4.04 -30.90 26.64
CA ASP A 155 4.94 -31.92 27.18
C ASP A 155 5.05 -31.74 28.70
N PRO A 156 4.67 -32.74 29.53
CA PRO A 156 4.93 -32.68 30.95
C PRO A 156 6.42 -32.89 31.19
N ALA A 157 7.11 -31.80 31.53
CA ALA A 157 8.52 -31.79 31.94
C ALA A 157 8.86 -32.81 33.04
#